data_AF-A0A4W5KDJ3-F1
#
_entry.id   AF-A0A4W5KDJ3-F1
#
_cell.length_a   1.000
_cell.length_b   1.000
_cell.length_c   1.000
_cell.angle_alpha   90.00
_cell.angle_beta   90.00
_cell.angle_gamma   90.00
#
_symmetry.space_group_name_H-M   'P 1'
#
loop_
_entity.id
_entity.type
_entity.pdbx_description
1 polymer ?
#
loop_
_entity_poly.entity_id
_entity_poly.type
_entity_poly.pdbx_seq_one_letter_code
_entity_poly.pdbx_strand_id
1 'polypeptide(L)'
;MFLSPFSVSLVLNYENILGHRSFKLVFAMSQRHYKVSARRWFTLDAVEIEYDGQKATFNGSRNVYAPAEYSYRCQSVTNFRYPLLVARTSKDPANQWRVSFTDFQVGCVYCVFV
;
A
#
# COMPACT_ATOMS: atom_id res chain seq x y z
N MET A 1 13.76 -14.81 4.09
CA MET A 1 12.65 -13.89 3.81
C MET A 1 11.93 -13.67 5.14
N PHE A 2 12.30 -12.61 5.86
CA PHE A 2 11.76 -12.33 7.20
C PHE A 2 10.36 -11.73 7.04
N LEU A 3 9.33 -12.58 7.12
CA LEU A 3 7.98 -12.10 7.44
C LEU A 3 8.01 -11.70 8.92
N SER A 4 8.12 -10.40 9.18
CA SER A 4 7.87 -9.87 10.52
C SER A 4 6.41 -10.19 10.88
N PRO A 5 6.10 -10.58 12.13
CA PRO A 5 4.73 -10.95 12.54
C PRO A 5 3.72 -9.80 12.51
N PHE A 6 4.07 -8.65 11.93
CA PHE A 6 3.28 -7.43 11.89
C PHE A 6 3.01 -6.92 10.47
N SER A 7 3.20 -7.75 9.44
CA SER A 7 2.87 -7.38 8.05
C SER A 7 1.59 -8.06 7.60
N VAL A 8 0.70 -7.30 6.97
CA VAL A 8 -0.61 -7.74 6.47
C VAL A 8 -0.76 -7.27 5.03
N SER A 9 -1.40 -8.07 4.19
CA SER A 9 -1.67 -7.72 2.80
C SER A 9 -3.17 -7.83 2.50
N LEU A 10 -3.74 -6.77 1.94
CA LEU A 10 -5.08 -6.80 1.33
C LEU A 10 -4.92 -7.03 -0.17
N VAL A 11 -5.43 -8.15 -0.67
CA VAL A 11 -5.34 -8.52 -2.08
C VAL A 11 -6.72 -8.40 -2.72
N LEU A 12 -6.85 -7.50 -3.68
CA LEU A 12 -8.04 -7.38 -4.52
C LEU A 12 -7.75 -8.04 -5.86
N ASN A 13 -8.46 -9.12 -6.16
CA ASN A 13 -8.32 -9.85 -7.41
C ASN A 13 -9.39 -9.37 -8.38
N TYR A 14 -8.96 -9.04 -9.59
CA TYR A 14 -9.82 -8.65 -10.69
C TYR A 14 -9.50 -9.47 -11.93
N GLU A 15 -10.53 -9.73 -12.72
CA GLU A 15 -10.42 -10.45 -13.99
C GLU A 15 -10.69 -9.49 -15.15
N ASN A 16 -10.00 -9.70 -16.27
CA ASN A 16 -10.21 -8.98 -17.54
C ASN A 16 -10.11 -7.45 -17.45
N ILE A 17 -9.17 -6.92 -16.66
CA ILE A 17 -8.88 -5.48 -16.61
C ILE A 17 -7.85 -5.12 -17.69
N LEU A 18 -8.17 -4.12 -18.53
CA LEU A 18 -7.26 -3.54 -19.52
C LEU A 18 -6.63 -4.56 -20.49
N GLY A 19 -7.31 -5.68 -20.76
CA GLY A 19 -6.83 -6.76 -21.62
C GLY A 19 -5.87 -7.74 -20.95
N HIS A 20 -5.55 -7.56 -19.66
CA HIS A 20 -4.79 -8.51 -18.86
C HIS A 20 -5.68 -9.65 -18.36
N ARG A 21 -5.15 -10.87 -18.38
CA ARG A 21 -5.90 -12.08 -17.97
C ARG A 21 -6.03 -12.18 -16.46
N SER A 22 -5.04 -11.66 -15.74
CA SER A 22 -5.03 -11.59 -14.29
C SER A 22 -4.56 -10.21 -13.86
N PHE A 23 -5.31 -9.58 -12.95
CA PHE A 23 -4.96 -8.28 -12.39
C PHE A 23 -5.20 -8.31 -10.88
N LYS A 24 -4.15 -8.07 -10.09
CA LYS A 24 -4.25 -7.99 -8.64
C LYS A 24 -3.75 -6.66 -8.15
N LEU A 25 -4.52 -6.05 -7.26
CA LEU A 25 -4.11 -4.86 -6.53
C LEU A 25 -3.85 -5.28 -5.08
N VAL A 26 -2.61 -5.13 -4.64
CA VAL A 26 -2.14 -5.56 -3.31
C VAL A 26 -1.75 -4.34 -2.49
N PHE A 27 -2.36 -4.20 -1.32
CA PHE A 27 -1.96 -3.21 -0.32
C PHE A 27 -1.15 -3.92 0.75
N ALA A 28 0.16 -3.72 0.76
CA ALA A 28 1.06 -4.25 1.77
C ALA A 28 1.21 -3.24 2.90
N MET A 29 0.83 -3.64 4.10
CA MET A 29 0.88 -2.81 5.30
C MET A 29 1.75 -3.49 6.36
N SER A 30 2.37 -2.69 7.22
CA SER A 30 2.95 -3.21 8.45
C SER A 30 2.65 -2.32 9.64
N GLN A 31 2.87 -2.86 10.83
CA GLN A 31 2.77 -2.12 12.07
C GLN A 31 4.07 -2.18 12.85
N ARG A 32 4.46 -1.05 13.42
CA ARG A 32 5.68 -0.91 14.21
C ARG A 32 5.41 -0.12 15.48
N HIS A 33 6.07 -0.52 16.56
CA HIS A 33 6.05 0.24 17.80
C HIS A 33 7.15 1.30 17.77
N TYR A 34 6.74 2.57 17.84
CA TYR A 34 7.66 3.69 17.87
C TYR A 34 7.95 4.08 19.32
N LYS A 35 9.17 3.80 19.79
CA LYS A 35 9.58 4.05 21.19
C LYS A 35 9.36 5.51 21.62
N VAL A 36 9.62 6.46 20.72
CA VAL A 36 9.51 7.90 20.99
C VAL A 36 8.06 8.32 21.33
N SER A 37 7.07 7.72 20.67
CA SER A 37 5.65 8.02 20.92
C SER A 37 4.98 7.02 21.86
N ALA A 38 5.71 5.97 22.28
CA ALA A 38 5.20 4.81 23.03
C ALA A 38 3.93 4.21 22.41
N ARG A 39 3.76 4.33 21.08
CA ARG A 39 2.53 3.93 20.36
C ARG A 39 2.86 3.05 19.16
N ARG A 40 1.91 2.19 18.81
CA ARG A 40 1.94 1.41 17.57
C ARG A 40 1.37 2.24 16.44
N TRP A 41 2.09 2.28 15.34
CA TRP A 41 1.68 2.94 14.10
C TRP A 41 1.65 1.92 13.00
N PHE A 42 0.62 1.98 12.16
CA PHE A 42 0.60 1.22 10.92
C PHE A 42 1.04 2.13 9.76
N THR A 43 1.69 1.52 8.79
CA THR A 43 2.16 2.15 7.56
C THR A 43 1.66 1.33 6.38
N LEU A 44 1.25 2.01 5.30
CA LEU A 44 1.09 1.38 4.00
C LEU A 44 2.48 1.30 3.35
N ASP A 45 3.12 0.14 3.46
CA ASP A 45 4.49 -0.05 3.01
C ASP A 45 4.58 0.01 1.48
N ALA A 46 3.67 -0.68 0.80
CA ALA A 46 3.59 -0.67 -0.65
C ALA A 46 2.17 -0.86 -1.18
N VAL A 47 1.92 -0.32 -2.36
CA VAL A 47 0.82 -0.70 -3.25
C VAL A 47 1.44 -1.41 -4.43
N GLU A 48 1.03 -2.64 -4.70
CA GLU A 48 1.54 -3.44 -5.80
C GLU A 48 0.43 -3.74 -6.79
N ILE A 49 0.72 -3.58 -8.08
CA ILE A 49 -0.14 -4.04 -9.16
C ILE A 49 0.55 -5.25 -9.77
N GLU A 50 -0.07 -6.42 -9.67
CA GLU A 50 0.37 -7.64 -10.35
C GLU A 50 -0.50 -7.89 -11.57
N TYR A 51 0.11 -7.98 -12.74
CA TYR A 51 -0.60 -8.19 -14.00
C TYR A 51 0.25 -9.04 -14.94
N ASP A 52 -0.35 -10.09 -15.52
CA ASP A 52 0.30 -10.99 -16.49
C ASP A 52 1.76 -11.38 -16.13
N GLY A 53 2.00 -11.68 -14.86
CA GLY A 53 3.33 -12.08 -14.34
C GLY A 53 4.31 -10.94 -14.08
N GLN A 54 3.94 -9.69 -14.38
CA GLN A 54 4.68 -8.48 -13.98
C GLN A 54 4.18 -7.93 -12.65
N LYS A 55 5.05 -7.15 -12.00
CA LYS A 55 4.73 -6.47 -10.75
C LYS A 55 5.22 -5.03 -10.76
N ALA A 56 4.28 -4.09 -10.68
CA ALA A 56 4.52 -2.67 -10.48
C ALA A 56 4.41 -2.33 -9.00
N THR A 57 5.46 -1.75 -8.41
CA THR A 57 5.50 -1.48 -6.96
C THR A 57 5.60 0.02 -6.65
N PHE A 58 4.62 0.53 -5.91
CA PHE A 58 4.60 1.87 -5.37
C PHE A 58 4.89 1.86 -3.87
N ASN A 59 5.80 2.70 -3.41
CA ASN A 59 6.09 2.94 -2.00
C ASN A 59 5.13 4.01 -1.45
N GLY A 60 4.40 3.65 -0.38
CA GLY A 60 3.49 4.54 0.33
C GLY A 60 3.94 4.90 1.75
N SER A 61 5.02 4.27 2.24
CA SER A 61 5.36 4.23 3.67
C SER A 61 5.66 5.60 4.29
N ARG A 62 6.04 6.58 3.47
CA ARG A 62 6.33 7.95 3.92
C ARG A 62 5.08 8.81 4.12
N ASN A 63 4.00 8.51 3.41
CA ASN A 63 2.86 9.42 3.27
C ASN A 63 1.56 8.86 3.84
N VAL A 64 1.42 7.53 3.88
CA VAL A 64 0.21 6.85 4.31
C VAL A 64 0.52 6.06 5.57
N TYR A 65 0.24 6.67 6.72
CA TYR A 65 0.47 6.10 8.04
C TYR A 65 -0.51 6.68 9.05
N ALA A 66 -0.88 5.90 10.07
CA ALA A 66 -1.65 6.40 11.21
C ALA A 66 -1.40 5.52 12.46
N PRO A 67 -1.80 5.97 13.66
CA PRO A 67 -1.76 5.10 14.83
C PRO A 67 -2.63 3.85 14.60
N ALA A 68 -2.21 2.72 15.15
CA ALA A 68 -2.85 1.41 14.92
C ALA A 68 -4.34 1.34 15.31
N GLU A 69 -4.78 2.22 16.22
CA GLU A 69 -6.15 2.28 16.72
C GLU A 69 -7.09 3.11 15.82
N TYR A 70 -6.54 3.84 14.83
CA TYR A 70 -7.31 4.70 13.93
C TYR A 70 -7.15 4.26 12.48
N SER A 71 -8.04 4.75 11.61
CA SER A 71 -7.88 4.65 10.15
C SER A 71 -7.22 5.90 9.58
N TYR A 72 -6.39 5.73 8.56
CA TYR A 72 -5.94 6.82 7.71
C TYR A 72 -7.06 7.18 6.73
N ARG A 73 -7.35 8.48 6.56
CA ARG A 73 -8.27 8.98 5.53
C ARG A 73 -7.62 10.13 4.76
N CYS A 74 -7.66 10.05 3.45
CA CYS A 74 -7.21 11.12 2.56
C CYS A 74 -8.14 11.21 1.35
N GLN A 75 -8.44 12.44 0.91
CA GLN A 75 -9.35 12.66 -0.22
C GLN A 75 -8.77 12.13 -1.54
N SER A 76 -7.45 12.17 -1.71
CA SER A 76 -6.80 11.77 -2.95
C SER A 76 -5.41 11.18 -2.69
N VAL A 77 -5.21 9.93 -3.10
CA VAL A 77 -3.92 9.24 -3.07
C VAL A 77 -3.54 8.84 -4.48
N THR A 78 -2.52 9.50 -5.04
CA THR A 78 -2.10 9.31 -6.43
C THR A 78 -0.61 9.03 -6.54
N ASN A 79 -0.18 8.56 -7.72
CA ASN A 79 1.23 8.48 -8.09
C ASN A 79 1.68 9.61 -9.05
N PHE A 80 0.85 10.63 -9.29
CA PHE A 80 1.11 11.72 -10.25
C PHE A 80 0.59 13.06 -9.75
N ARG A 81 1.16 14.16 -10.25
CA ARG A 81 0.85 15.58 -9.94
C ARG A 81 1.17 15.99 -8.50
N TYR A 82 0.82 15.19 -7.50
CA TYR A 82 1.21 15.31 -6.09
C TYR A 82 1.33 13.90 -5.48
N PRO A 83 2.40 13.15 -5.82
CA PRO A 83 2.46 11.72 -5.57
C PRO A 83 2.60 11.40 -4.09
N LEU A 84 1.60 10.74 -3.51
CA LEU A 84 1.72 10.07 -2.20
C LEU A 84 2.24 8.63 -2.37
N LEU A 85 2.12 8.09 -3.57
CA LEU A 85 2.64 6.79 -3.99
C LEU A 85 3.79 7.01 -4.99
N VAL A 86 4.97 6.48 -4.69
CA VAL A 86 6.17 6.70 -5.51
C VAL A 86 6.71 5.36 -6.01
N ALA A 87 7.04 5.25 -7.30
CA ALA A 87 7.66 4.04 -7.84
C ALA A 87 8.93 3.68 -7.05
N ARG A 88 9.13 2.39 -6.74
CA ARG A 88 10.27 1.96 -5.91
C ARG A 88 11.62 2.27 -6.55
N THR A 89 11.70 2.19 -7.88
CA THR A 89 12.90 2.52 -8.66
C THR A 89 12.54 3.25 -9.95
N SER A 90 13.53 3.89 -10.59
CA SER A 90 13.34 4.55 -11.90
C SER A 90 13.04 3.59 -13.05
N LYS A 91 13.35 2.30 -12.89
CA LYS A 91 13.07 1.24 -13.87
C LYS A 91 11.88 0.37 -13.47
N ASP A 92 11.18 0.71 -12.39
CA ASP A 92 10.04 -0.07 -11.92
C ASP A 92 8.90 0.00 -12.94
N PRO A 93 8.21 -1.13 -13.23
CA PRO A 93 7.01 -1.14 -14.06
C PRO A 93 5.93 -0.15 -13.58
N ALA A 94 5.93 0.21 -12.29
CA ALA A 94 5.08 1.26 -11.72
C ALA A 94 5.12 2.59 -12.47
N ASN A 95 6.21 2.92 -13.14
CA ASN A 95 6.32 4.16 -13.93
C ASN A 95 5.42 4.15 -15.19
N GLN A 96 4.93 2.99 -15.62
CA GLN A 96 4.01 2.84 -16.75
C GLN A 96 2.54 2.98 -16.32
N TRP A 97 2.28 2.96 -15.02
CA TRP A 97 0.93 2.96 -14.47
C TRP A 97 0.57 4.33 -13.90
N ARG A 98 -0.68 4.72 -14.09
CA ARG A 98 -1.26 5.88 -13.41
C ARG A 98 -2.36 5.40 -12.48
N VAL A 99 -2.17 5.66 -11.19
CA VAL A 99 -3.05 5.22 -10.11
C VAL A 99 -3.57 6.44 -9.37
N SER A 100 -4.88 6.46 -9.16
CA SER A 100 -5.57 7.50 -8.41
C SER A 100 -6.66 6.87 -7.56
N PHE A 101 -6.54 6.98 -6.25
CA PHE A 101 -7.59 6.62 -5.31
C PHE A 101 -8.28 7.89 -4.82
N THR A 102 -9.60 7.91 -4.91
CA THR A 102 -10.45 9.00 -4.40
C THR A 102 -11.18 8.54 -3.16
N ASP A 103 -11.31 9.43 -2.16
CA ASP A 103 -11.89 9.12 -0.84
C ASP A 103 -11.27 7.87 -0.20
N PHE A 104 -9.95 7.87 -0.11
CA PHE A 104 -9.18 6.73 0.35
C PHE A 104 -9.20 6.65 1.88
N GLN A 105 -9.75 5.56 2.41
CA GLN A 105 -9.73 5.24 3.83
C GLN A 105 -9.21 3.82 4.06
N VAL A 106 -8.17 3.67 4.88
CA VAL A 106 -7.54 2.38 5.20
C VAL A 106 -7.18 2.28 6.67
N GLY A 107 -7.27 1.09 7.25
CA GLY A 107 -6.80 0.79 8.60
C GLY A 107 -6.29 -0.65 8.70
N CYS A 108 -5.28 -0.90 9.54
CA CYS A 108 -4.81 -2.26 9.86
C CYS A 108 -5.26 -2.69 11.26
N VAL A 109 -6.47 -3.24 11.37
CA VAL A 109 -7.01 -3.73 12.66
C VAL A 109 -6.32 -5.02 13.11
N TYR A 110 -5.99 -5.91 12.17
CA TYR A 110 -5.34 -7.21 12.44
C TYR A 110 -3.85 -7.10 12.76
N CYS A 111 -3.25 -5.91 12.68
CA CYS A 111 -1.89 -5.69 13.14
C CYS A 111 -1.82 -5.57 14.67
N VAL A 112 -2.95 -5.43 15.37
CA VAL A 112 -3.04 -5.32 16.82
C VAL A 112 -3.14 -6.74 17.40
N PHE A 113 -2.03 -7.27 17.91
CA PHE A 113 -2.09 -8.40 18.86
C PHE A 113 -2.86 -7.89 20.09
N VAL A 114 -4.02 -8.48 20.36
CA VAL A 114 -4.65 -8.51 21.70
C VAL A 114 -3.81 -9.42 22.58
#